data_AF-A0A7Y9EE35-F1
#
_entry.id   AF-A0A7Y9EE35-F1
#
_cell.length_a   1.000
_cell.length_b   1.000
_cell.length_c   1.000
_cell.angle_alpha   90.00
_cell.angle_beta   90.00
_cell.angle_gamma   90.00
#
_symmetry.space_group_name_H-M   'P 1'
#
loop_
_entity.id
_entity.type
_entity.pdbx_description
1 polymer ?
#
loop_
_entity_poly.entity_id
_entity_poly.type
_entity_poly.pdbx_seq_one_letter_code
_entity_poly.pdbx_strand_id
1 'polypeptide(L)'
;MRNEGATGRGRAPARVLLRGEPDGWHWVLVDDAGAERRSDFAGAGTRWSAGGRSDPEPAWWRRRLAETADGLREAVAERLTDATFREFGTEAAITWFAVAEPVEWEGIVTLREADPARFPGRVPPFVVTLEPGRGALLPDASLLFSTRAADAWTTLAAVAERCGTLPPKSSFLCGWAGHRSVRVGRGTLALSTGRSDDGVERLAQICGTRAAGWSGNPEMRFRLDGVDLLDEPAGDVVALLQELGHEIVTRGRSVRLAASGLTLHAPDGPGEAERFTGVSLGVPAALSPLWAGS
;
A
#
# COMPACT_ATOMS: atom_id res chain seq x y z
N MET A 1 -29.04 -30.89 17.15
CA MET A 1 -29.12 -30.02 15.95
C MET A 1 -29.76 -28.70 16.35
N ARG A 2 -28.95 -27.66 16.58
CA ARG A 2 -29.38 -26.27 16.75
C ARG A 2 -28.66 -25.45 15.68
N ASN A 3 -29.43 -24.60 15.00
CA ASN A 3 -29.00 -23.73 13.90
C ASN A 3 -28.02 -22.67 14.41
N GLU A 4 -26.70 -22.86 14.21
CA GLU A 4 -25.67 -21.83 14.43
C GLU A 4 -25.19 -21.16 13.13
N GLY A 5 -25.87 -21.40 11.99
CA GLY A 5 -25.34 -21.04 10.67
C GLY A 5 -25.95 -19.83 9.94
N ALA A 6 -26.89 -19.06 10.51
CA ALA A 6 -27.73 -18.17 9.69
C ALA A 6 -28.10 -16.77 10.23
N THR A 7 -27.57 -16.29 11.36
CA THR A 7 -28.10 -15.08 12.02
C THR A 7 -27.44 -13.74 11.66
N GLY A 8 -26.44 -13.70 10.77
CA GLY A 8 -25.66 -12.48 10.52
C GLY A 8 -25.64 -11.96 9.08
N ARG A 9 -26.37 -12.57 8.13
CA ARG A 9 -26.43 -12.05 6.74
C ARG A 9 -27.48 -10.94 6.67
N GLY A 10 -27.07 -9.75 6.24
CA GLY A 10 -27.95 -8.63 5.92
C GLY A 10 -28.07 -7.54 6.99
N ARG A 11 -27.23 -7.54 8.04
CA ARG A 11 -27.28 -6.50 9.08
C ARG A 11 -26.22 -5.43 8.86
N ALA A 12 -26.66 -4.17 8.91
CA ALA A 12 -25.79 -3.05 8.61
C ALA A 12 -24.78 -2.81 9.74
N PRO A 13 -23.51 -2.53 9.43
CA PRO A 13 -22.55 -2.10 10.44
C PRO A 13 -22.93 -0.73 11.00
N ALA A 14 -22.94 -0.59 12.32
CA ALA A 14 -23.33 0.65 13.00
C ALA A 14 -22.15 1.32 13.72
N ARG A 15 -21.34 0.53 14.43
CA ARG A 15 -20.18 1.04 15.19
C ARG A 15 -18.99 0.12 15.03
N VAL A 16 -17.80 0.68 15.23
CA VAL A 16 -16.55 -0.08 15.27
C VAL A 16 -15.67 0.40 16.41
N LEU A 17 -15.01 -0.54 17.09
CA LEU A 17 -14.03 -0.25 18.12
C LEU A 17 -12.66 -0.71 17.64
N LEU A 18 -11.62 0.07 17.86
CA LEU A 18 -10.23 -0.33 17.68
C LEU A 18 -9.51 -0.21 19.02
N ARG A 19 -8.88 -1.30 19.45
CA ARG A 19 -8.25 -1.41 20.78
C ARG A 19 -6.86 -2.02 20.69
N GLY A 20 -5.90 -1.33 21.29
CA GLY A 20 -4.55 -1.80 21.53
C GLY A 20 -4.42 -2.38 22.93
N GLU A 21 -4.15 -3.67 23.00
CA GLU A 21 -3.84 -4.41 24.23
C GLU A 21 -2.33 -4.62 24.37
N PRO A 22 -1.82 -5.01 25.55
CA PRO A 22 -0.39 -5.23 25.74
C PRO A 22 0.25 -6.20 24.74
N ASP A 23 -0.51 -7.19 24.28
CA ASP A 23 -0.02 -8.29 23.45
C ASP A 23 -0.47 -8.20 21.99
N GLY A 24 -1.32 -7.24 21.61
CA GLY A 24 -1.75 -7.07 20.23
C GLY A 24 -2.86 -6.03 20.05
N TRP A 25 -3.29 -5.84 18.81
CA TRP A 25 -4.41 -4.96 18.47
C TRP A 25 -5.59 -5.77 17.95
N HIS A 26 -6.80 -5.30 18.18
CA HIS A 26 -8.00 -5.91 17.65
C HIS A 26 -9.06 -4.85 17.35
N TRP A 27 -10.01 -5.22 16.51
CA TRP A 27 -11.20 -4.41 16.28
C TRP A 27 -12.47 -5.22 16.50
N VAL A 28 -13.54 -4.52 16.90
CA VAL A 28 -14.87 -5.09 17.12
C VAL A 28 -15.86 -4.34 16.25
N LEU A 29 -16.56 -5.05 15.37
CA LEU A 29 -17.70 -4.53 14.64
C LEU A 29 -18.97 -4.75 15.44
N VAL A 30 -19.79 -3.71 15.58
CA VAL A 30 -21.12 -3.78 16.17
C VAL A 30 -22.16 -3.49 15.09
N ASP A 31 -23.08 -4.42 14.87
CA ASP A 31 -24.20 -4.22 13.93
C ASP A 31 -25.32 -3.34 14.55
N ASP A 32 -26.30 -2.98 13.73
CA ASP A 32 -27.47 -2.19 14.11
C ASP A 32 -28.35 -2.84 15.20
N ALA A 33 -28.26 -4.15 15.39
CA ALA A 33 -28.92 -4.91 16.43
C ALA A 33 -28.06 -5.10 17.70
N GLY A 34 -26.83 -4.57 17.71
CA GLY A 34 -25.90 -4.66 18.82
C GLY A 34 -25.08 -5.96 18.88
N ALA A 35 -25.10 -6.79 17.84
CA ALA A 35 -24.25 -7.99 17.80
C ALA A 35 -22.80 -7.62 17.51
N GLU A 36 -21.88 -8.24 18.25
CA GLU A 36 -20.45 -7.93 18.18
C GLU A 36 -19.67 -9.02 17.42
N ARG A 37 -18.71 -8.58 16.59
CA ARG A 37 -17.75 -9.44 15.91
C ARG A 37 -16.35 -8.90 16.08
N ARG A 38 -15.48 -9.70 16.73
CA ARG A 38 -14.08 -9.37 16.94
C ARG A 38 -13.19 -9.91 15.82
N SER A 39 -12.11 -9.19 15.52
CA SER A 39 -11.02 -9.66 14.66
C SER A 39 -9.69 -9.06 15.13
N ASP A 40 -8.66 -9.90 15.22
CA ASP A 40 -7.33 -9.50 15.70
C ASP A 40 -6.41 -9.07 14.54
N PHE A 41 -5.45 -8.22 14.86
CA PHE A 41 -4.34 -7.86 13.99
C PHE A 41 -3.09 -8.62 14.41
N ALA A 42 -2.31 -9.05 13.42
CA ALA A 42 -0.97 -9.57 13.68
C ALA A 42 -0.02 -8.43 14.04
N GLY A 43 0.90 -8.67 14.96
CA GLY A 43 1.94 -7.72 15.33
C GLY A 43 2.03 -7.48 16.84
N ALA A 44 2.91 -6.56 17.23
CA ALA A 44 3.12 -6.21 18.62
C ALA A 44 1.93 -5.41 19.19
N GLY A 45 1.67 -5.61 20.48
CA GLY A 45 0.73 -4.80 21.24
C GLY A 45 1.29 -3.44 21.66
N THR A 46 0.67 -2.86 22.68
CA THR A 46 0.95 -1.50 23.15
C THR A 46 2.06 -1.45 24.19
N ARG A 47 2.51 -2.60 24.71
CA ARG A 47 3.52 -2.67 25.76
C ARG A 47 4.94 -2.54 25.18
N TRP A 48 5.71 -1.60 25.73
CA TRP A 48 7.16 -1.54 25.53
C TRP A 48 7.84 -2.78 26.16
N SER A 49 8.67 -3.49 25.40
CA SER A 49 9.30 -4.75 25.85
C SER A 49 10.75 -4.94 25.40
N ALA A 50 11.39 -3.92 24.80
CA ALA A 50 12.75 -4.09 24.25
C ALA A 50 13.87 -4.02 25.30
N GLY A 51 13.55 -3.85 26.59
CA GLY A 51 14.52 -3.96 27.67
C GLY A 51 13.81 -4.24 29.00
N GLY A 52 14.02 -5.45 29.55
CA GLY A 52 13.46 -5.88 30.83
C GLY A 52 11.93 -5.70 31.00
N ARG A 53 11.42 -6.00 32.20
CA ARG A 53 10.04 -5.65 32.59
C ARG A 53 9.95 -4.24 33.19
N SER A 54 11.09 -3.57 33.35
CA SER A 54 11.28 -2.38 34.18
C SER A 54 11.82 -1.17 33.40
N ASP A 55 12.13 -1.31 32.11
CA ASP A 55 12.68 -0.17 31.39
C ASP A 55 11.57 0.85 31.10
N PRO A 56 11.86 2.14 31.34
CA PRO A 56 10.90 3.19 31.09
C PRO A 56 10.53 3.24 29.60
N GLU A 57 9.26 3.55 29.34
CA GLU A 57 8.78 3.80 27.98
C GLU A 57 9.59 4.96 27.35
N PRO A 58 10.23 4.74 26.18
CA PRO A 58 10.90 5.81 25.48
C PRO A 58 9.91 6.89 25.01
N ALA A 59 10.32 8.16 25.01
CA ALA A 59 9.45 9.29 24.61
C ALA A 59 8.87 9.18 23.18
N TRP A 60 9.51 8.39 22.30
CA TRP A 60 9.03 8.14 20.94
C TRP A 60 7.98 7.03 20.84
N TRP A 61 7.78 6.21 21.88
CA TRP A 61 6.89 5.04 21.84
C TRP A 61 5.43 5.45 21.63
N ARG A 62 4.93 6.40 22.43
CA ARG A 62 3.58 6.95 22.26
C ARG A 62 3.31 7.46 20.84
N ARG A 63 4.28 8.13 20.20
CA ARG A 63 4.17 8.56 18.79
C ARG A 63 4.07 7.36 17.86
N ARG A 64 4.89 6.33 18.06
CA ARG A 64 4.83 5.10 17.25
C ARG A 64 3.50 4.36 17.42
N LEU A 65 2.93 4.34 18.63
CA LEU A 65 1.60 3.77 18.86
C LEU A 65 0.51 4.57 18.13
N ALA A 66 0.59 5.90 18.12
CA ALA A 66 -0.32 6.74 17.34
C ALA A 66 -0.21 6.46 15.84
N GLU A 67 1.00 6.40 15.29
CA GLU A 67 1.26 6.02 13.89
C GLU A 67 0.71 4.61 13.56
N THR A 68 0.83 3.68 14.51
CA THR A 68 0.29 2.32 14.37
C THR A 68 -1.24 2.35 14.37
N ALA A 69 -1.86 3.05 15.32
CA ALA A 69 -3.31 3.19 15.41
C ALA A 69 -3.89 3.82 14.15
N ASP A 70 -3.25 4.85 13.60
CA ASP A 70 -3.65 5.47 12.34
C ASP A 70 -3.68 4.48 11.18
N GLY A 71 -2.59 3.71 10.99
CA GLY A 71 -2.54 2.67 9.96
C GLY A 71 -3.57 1.56 10.18
N LEU A 72 -3.86 1.20 11.43
CA LEU A 72 -4.88 0.19 11.75
C LEU A 72 -6.30 0.71 11.50
N ARG A 73 -6.60 1.98 11.81
CA ARG A 73 -7.90 2.60 11.49
C ARG A 73 -8.15 2.62 9.98
N GLU A 74 -7.12 2.91 9.19
CA GLU A 74 -7.18 2.82 7.74
C GLU A 74 -7.45 1.39 7.26
N ALA A 75 -6.73 0.40 7.78
CA ALA A 75 -6.95 -1.01 7.46
C ALA A 75 -8.36 -1.51 7.85
N VAL A 76 -8.90 -1.06 9.00
CA VAL A 76 -10.30 -1.34 9.39
C VAL A 76 -11.26 -0.72 8.39
N ALA A 77 -11.06 0.55 8.02
CA ALA A 77 -11.92 1.24 7.05
C ALA A 77 -11.96 0.51 5.71
N GLU A 78 -10.82 0.08 5.18
CA GLU A 78 -10.74 -0.67 3.92
C GLU A 78 -11.50 -2.00 3.99
N ARG A 79 -11.23 -2.80 5.04
CA ARG A 79 -11.88 -4.11 5.24
C ARG A 79 -13.38 -3.97 5.40
N LEU A 80 -13.84 -3.01 6.20
CA LEU A 80 -15.26 -2.80 6.44
C LEU A 80 -15.95 -2.31 5.18
N THR A 81 -15.33 -1.39 4.44
CA THR A 81 -15.87 -0.91 3.16
C THR A 81 -16.01 -2.06 2.15
N ASP A 82 -15.02 -2.94 2.06
CA ASP A 82 -15.07 -4.07 1.11
C ASP A 82 -16.09 -5.14 1.51
N ALA A 83 -16.22 -5.41 2.80
CA ALA A 83 -17.26 -6.30 3.31
C ALA A 83 -18.66 -5.72 3.03
N THR A 84 -18.85 -4.43 3.33
CA THR A 84 -20.11 -3.72 3.12
C THR A 84 -20.49 -3.67 1.64
N PHE A 85 -19.52 -3.39 0.76
CA PHE A 85 -19.78 -3.38 -0.68
C PHE A 85 -20.20 -4.76 -1.20
N ARG A 86 -19.52 -5.83 -0.75
CA ARG A 86 -19.85 -7.20 -1.14
C ARG A 86 -21.26 -7.61 -0.69
N GLU A 87 -21.68 -7.15 0.48
CA GLU A 87 -22.94 -7.58 1.10
C GLU A 87 -24.13 -6.69 0.70
N PHE A 88 -23.93 -5.37 0.61
CA PHE A 88 -25.00 -4.38 0.44
C PHE A 88 -24.88 -3.54 -0.83
N GLY A 89 -23.76 -3.63 -1.57
CA GLY A 89 -23.50 -2.76 -2.72
C GLY A 89 -23.24 -1.30 -2.35
N THR A 90 -22.99 -1.00 -1.07
CA THR A 90 -22.71 0.33 -0.52
C THR A 90 -21.33 0.37 0.12
N GLU A 91 -20.81 1.57 0.36
CA GLU A 91 -19.55 1.75 1.08
C GLU A 91 -19.77 2.20 2.51
N ALA A 92 -18.87 1.78 3.39
CA ALA A 92 -18.82 2.25 4.77
C ALA A 92 -17.91 3.49 4.85
N ALA A 93 -18.39 4.54 5.50
CA ALA A 93 -17.58 5.66 5.97
C ALA A 93 -17.53 5.62 7.50
N ILE A 94 -16.33 5.81 8.07
CA ILE A 94 -16.12 5.73 9.52
C ILE A 94 -15.69 7.10 10.04
N THR A 95 -16.44 7.66 10.98
CA THR A 95 -16.03 8.83 11.74
C THR A 95 -15.47 8.36 13.07
N TRP A 96 -14.16 8.57 13.27
CA TRP A 96 -13.43 8.09 14.45
C TRP A 96 -13.37 9.14 15.56
N PHE A 97 -13.47 8.64 16.79
CA PHE A 97 -13.39 9.39 18.04
C PHE A 97 -12.38 8.71 18.96
N ALA A 98 -11.46 9.48 19.52
CA ALA A 98 -10.51 9.00 20.51
C ALA A 98 -11.22 8.77 21.85
N VAL A 99 -11.13 7.55 22.38
CA VAL A 99 -11.63 7.22 23.72
C VAL A 99 -10.48 7.27 24.73
N ALA A 100 -9.33 6.67 24.38
CA ALA A 100 -8.09 6.75 25.15
C ALA A 100 -6.88 6.77 24.21
N GLU A 101 -6.36 7.96 23.92
CA GLU A 101 -5.22 8.09 23.00
C GLU A 101 -3.90 7.56 23.58
N PRO A 102 -3.09 6.83 22.78
CA PRO A 102 -3.29 6.51 21.36
C PRO A 102 -3.96 5.15 21.07
N VAL A 103 -4.43 4.43 22.10
CA VAL A 103 -4.69 2.98 22.04
C VAL A 103 -6.15 2.56 21.90
N GLU A 104 -7.11 3.44 22.17
CA GLU A 104 -8.54 3.11 22.07
C GLU A 104 -9.32 4.17 21.29
N TRP A 105 -10.06 3.69 20.30
CA TRP A 105 -10.85 4.50 19.38
C TRP A 105 -12.22 3.86 19.14
N GLU A 106 -13.23 4.71 19.01
CA GLU A 106 -14.57 4.33 18.60
C GLU A 106 -14.91 5.02 17.28
N GLY A 107 -15.53 4.28 16.35
CA GLY A 107 -15.96 4.76 15.05
C GLY A 107 -17.47 4.60 14.88
N ILE A 108 -18.13 5.66 14.44
CA ILE A 108 -19.52 5.59 13.95
C ILE A 108 -19.46 5.26 12.47
N VAL A 109 -20.22 4.24 12.05
CA VAL A 109 -20.28 3.79 10.67
C VAL A 109 -21.51 4.37 9.98
N THR A 110 -21.31 4.97 8.81
CA THR A 110 -22.38 5.40 7.93
C THR A 110 -22.25 4.72 6.58
N LEU A 111 -23.38 4.44 5.93
CA LEU A 111 -23.42 3.84 4.60
C LEU A 111 -23.61 4.92 3.55
N ARG A 112 -22.85 4.83 2.46
CA ARG A 112 -22.94 5.74 1.31
C ARG A 112 -23.00 4.95 0.00
N GLU A 113 -23.37 5.62 -1.08
CA GLU A 113 -23.29 5.05 -2.42
C GLU A 113 -21.88 4.53 -2.71
N ALA A 114 -21.78 3.42 -3.44
CA ALA A 114 -20.50 2.85 -3.79
C ALA A 114 -19.70 3.78 -4.71
N ASP A 115 -18.38 3.83 -4.48
CA ASP A 115 -17.48 4.58 -5.35
C ASP A 115 -17.65 4.07 -6.80
N PRO A 116 -17.85 4.96 -7.80
CA PRO A 116 -17.93 4.57 -9.19
C PRO A 116 -16.75 3.71 -9.67
N ALA A 117 -15.55 3.88 -9.10
CA ALA A 117 -14.37 3.08 -9.42
C ALA A 117 -14.47 1.61 -8.98
N ARG A 118 -15.50 1.22 -8.21
CA ARG A 118 -15.85 -0.18 -7.95
C ARG A 118 -16.32 -0.90 -9.21
N PHE A 119 -16.83 -0.15 -10.18
CA PHE A 119 -17.45 -0.68 -11.39
C PHE A 119 -16.50 -0.50 -12.58
N PRO A 120 -16.17 -1.58 -13.31
CA PRO A 120 -15.28 -1.51 -14.46
C PRO A 120 -15.69 -0.43 -15.47
N GLY A 121 -14.72 0.36 -15.92
CA GLY A 121 -14.90 1.36 -16.99
C GLY A 121 -15.55 2.68 -16.57
N ARG A 122 -16.01 2.84 -15.33
CA ARG A 122 -16.63 4.11 -14.88
C ARG A 122 -15.63 5.20 -14.52
N VAL A 123 -14.43 4.83 -14.12
CA VAL A 123 -13.36 5.76 -13.76
C VAL A 123 -12.08 5.34 -14.51
N PRO A 124 -11.40 6.28 -15.19
CA PRO A 124 -10.13 5.97 -15.84
C PRO A 124 -9.05 5.67 -14.78
N PRO A 125 -8.24 4.62 -14.97
CA PRO A 125 -7.15 4.31 -14.05
C PRO A 125 -6.03 5.35 -14.13
N PHE A 126 -5.28 5.47 -13.04
CA PHE A 126 -4.00 6.15 -13.02
C PHE A 126 -2.92 5.18 -13.50
N VAL A 127 -2.54 5.30 -14.77
CA VAL A 127 -1.60 4.38 -15.41
C VAL A 127 -0.17 4.90 -15.28
N VAL A 128 0.70 4.07 -14.68
CA VAL A 128 2.15 4.25 -14.67
C VAL A 128 2.75 3.29 -15.69
N THR A 129 3.23 3.81 -16.81
CA THR A 129 3.88 3.00 -17.84
C THR A 129 5.37 2.93 -17.56
N LEU A 130 5.87 1.75 -17.23
CA LEU A 130 7.26 1.49 -16.93
C LEU A 130 8.05 1.39 -18.23
N GLU A 131 9.15 2.12 -18.31
CA GLU A 131 10.12 2.06 -19.41
C GLU A 131 11.47 1.61 -18.83
N PRO A 132 11.75 0.29 -18.79
CA PRO A 132 13.01 -0.21 -18.24
C PRO A 132 14.25 0.48 -18.79
N GLY A 133 15.18 0.81 -17.89
CA GLY A 133 16.38 1.60 -18.23
C GLY A 133 16.16 3.10 -18.43
N ARG A 134 14.92 3.58 -18.54
CA ARG A 134 14.59 5.01 -18.71
C ARG A 134 13.88 5.60 -17.49
N GLY A 135 12.88 4.91 -16.94
CA GLY A 135 12.05 5.39 -15.83
C GLY A 135 10.58 5.02 -16.03
N ALA A 136 9.67 5.97 -15.83
CA ALA A 136 8.25 5.76 -16.09
C ALA A 136 7.55 6.99 -16.68
N LEU A 137 6.50 6.72 -17.46
CA LEU A 137 5.55 7.72 -17.95
C LEU A 137 4.29 7.68 -17.08
N LEU A 138 3.90 8.85 -16.58
CA LEU A 138 2.66 9.11 -15.86
C LEU A 138 1.66 9.79 -16.81
N PRO A 139 0.37 9.94 -16.43
CA PRO A 139 -0.61 10.60 -17.28
C PRO A 139 -0.24 12.01 -17.75
N ASP A 140 0.39 12.82 -16.88
CA ASP A 140 0.75 14.22 -17.17
C ASP A 140 2.24 14.53 -17.02
N ALA A 141 3.08 13.52 -16.78
CA ALA A 141 4.49 13.73 -16.45
C ALA A 141 5.37 12.55 -16.85
N SER A 142 6.68 12.77 -16.85
CA SER A 142 7.68 11.72 -17.05
C SER A 142 8.65 11.71 -15.87
N LEU A 143 8.79 10.54 -15.25
CA LEU A 143 9.75 10.27 -14.19
C LEU A 143 10.90 9.46 -14.76
N LEU A 144 11.85 10.15 -15.40
CA LEU A 144 13.05 9.52 -15.93
C LEU A 144 14.11 9.40 -14.84
N PHE A 145 15.02 8.44 -14.95
CA PHE A 145 16.16 8.34 -14.01
C PHE A 145 17.14 9.52 -14.11
N SER A 146 17.05 10.32 -15.19
CA SER A 146 17.77 11.59 -15.32
C SER A 146 17.10 12.75 -14.55
N THR A 147 15.85 12.57 -14.09
CA THR A 147 15.08 13.60 -13.36
C THR A 147 15.74 13.92 -12.03
N ARG A 148 15.97 15.21 -11.75
CA ARG A 148 16.53 15.67 -10.47
C ARG A 148 15.54 15.45 -9.34
N ALA A 149 16.05 15.26 -8.13
CA ALA A 149 15.23 15.01 -6.95
C ALA A 149 14.13 16.07 -6.74
N ALA A 150 14.46 17.36 -6.91
CA ALA A 150 13.50 18.46 -6.76
C ALA A 150 12.29 18.31 -7.70
N ASP A 151 12.54 17.99 -8.97
CA ASP A 151 11.49 17.82 -9.99
C ASP A 151 10.68 16.54 -9.76
N ALA A 152 11.33 15.46 -9.29
CA ALA A 152 10.66 14.24 -8.90
C ALA A 152 9.69 14.47 -7.72
N TRP A 153 10.07 15.28 -6.73
CA TRP A 153 9.20 15.63 -5.60
C TRP A 153 8.04 16.52 -6.01
N THR A 154 8.27 17.50 -6.89
CA THR A 154 7.21 18.34 -7.46
C THR A 154 6.21 17.49 -8.24
N THR A 155 6.70 16.55 -9.05
CA THR A 155 5.85 15.61 -9.81
C THR A 155 5.01 14.76 -8.85
N LEU A 156 5.61 14.23 -7.78
CA LEU A 156 4.89 13.41 -6.81
C LEU A 156 3.80 14.21 -6.07
N ALA A 157 4.04 15.48 -5.77
CA ALA A 157 3.02 16.37 -5.20
C ALA A 157 1.86 16.62 -6.18
N ALA A 158 2.15 16.85 -7.46
CA ALA A 158 1.12 16.99 -8.49
C ALA A 158 0.28 15.72 -8.65
N VAL A 159 0.87 14.54 -8.50
CA VAL A 159 0.11 13.27 -8.47
C VAL A 159 -0.85 13.22 -7.29
N ALA A 160 -0.41 13.64 -6.09
CA ALA A 160 -1.27 13.68 -4.91
C ALA A 160 -2.46 14.62 -5.11
N GLU A 161 -2.21 15.83 -5.63
CA GLU A 161 -3.25 16.82 -5.95
C GLU A 161 -4.26 16.28 -6.97
N ARG A 162 -3.79 15.71 -8.08
CA ARG A 162 -4.64 15.11 -9.11
C ARG A 162 -5.52 13.98 -8.55
N CYS A 163 -4.97 13.16 -7.65
CA CYS A 163 -5.70 12.04 -7.06
C CYS A 163 -6.53 12.44 -5.84
N GLY A 164 -6.53 13.72 -5.44
CA GLY A 164 -7.25 14.19 -4.26
C GLY A 164 -6.76 13.56 -2.95
N THR A 165 -5.48 13.21 -2.88
CA THR A 165 -4.87 12.55 -1.71
C THR A 165 -3.97 13.50 -0.93
N LEU A 166 -3.50 13.05 0.24
CA LEU A 166 -2.60 13.83 1.07
C LEU A 166 -1.24 14.07 0.37
N PRO A 167 -0.54 15.18 0.69
CA PRO A 167 0.78 15.47 0.14
C PRO A 167 1.80 14.34 0.38
N PRO A 168 2.89 14.28 -0.43
CA PRO A 168 3.89 13.23 -0.30
C PRO A 168 4.46 13.09 1.11
N LYS A 169 4.37 11.88 1.65
CA LYS A 169 4.93 11.51 2.96
C LYS A 169 6.38 11.11 2.79
N SER A 170 7.28 11.76 3.51
CA SER A 170 8.68 11.35 3.58
C SER A 170 8.86 10.14 4.50
N SER A 171 9.83 9.30 4.18
CA SER A 171 10.28 8.23 5.07
C SER A 171 11.77 8.03 4.92
N PHE A 172 12.43 7.66 6.01
CA PHE A 172 13.84 7.31 5.97
C PHE A 172 13.98 5.84 5.60
N LEU A 173 14.64 5.56 4.47
CA LEU A 173 15.01 4.21 4.05
C LEU A 173 16.52 4.16 3.82
N CYS A 174 17.21 3.28 4.55
CA CYS A 174 18.65 3.09 4.41
C CYS A 174 19.02 2.79 2.95
N GLY A 175 20.10 3.42 2.47
CA GLY A 175 20.58 3.25 1.09
C GLY A 175 20.03 4.25 0.08
N TRP A 176 19.11 5.14 0.48
CA TRP A 176 18.59 6.21 -0.38
C TRP A 176 18.90 7.59 0.19
N ALA A 177 19.12 8.57 -0.71
CA ALA A 177 19.27 9.98 -0.33
C ALA A 177 17.92 10.58 0.11
N GLY A 178 16.83 10.14 -0.51
CA GLY A 178 15.49 10.51 -0.16
C GLY A 178 14.48 9.45 -0.57
N HIS A 179 13.37 9.36 0.17
CA HIS A 179 12.24 8.52 -0.17
C HIS A 179 10.94 9.21 0.21
N ARG A 180 10.00 9.28 -0.74
CA ARG A 180 8.65 9.82 -0.51
C ARG A 180 7.60 8.98 -1.22
N SER A 181 6.40 8.96 -0.65
CA SER A 181 5.26 8.22 -1.19
C SER A 181 3.98 9.02 -1.17
N VAL A 182 3.07 8.72 -2.10
CA VAL A 182 1.70 9.24 -2.16
C VAL A 182 0.72 8.10 -2.37
N ARG A 183 -0.53 8.33 -1.96
CA ARG A 183 -1.61 7.41 -2.27
C ARG A 183 -2.17 7.68 -3.67
N VAL A 184 -2.55 6.61 -4.34
CA VAL A 184 -3.28 6.66 -5.62
C VAL A 184 -4.37 5.59 -5.51
N GLY A 185 -5.62 6.03 -5.28
CA GLY A 185 -6.66 5.13 -4.79
C GLY A 185 -6.23 4.48 -3.47
N ARG A 186 -6.21 3.15 -3.45
CA ARG A 186 -5.71 2.34 -2.31
C ARG A 186 -4.29 1.81 -2.52
N GLY A 187 -3.69 2.08 -3.67
CA GLY A 187 -2.29 1.77 -3.89
C GLY A 187 -1.38 2.91 -3.43
N THR A 188 -0.07 2.66 -3.45
CA THR A 188 0.95 3.64 -3.12
C THR A 188 1.96 3.75 -4.26
N LEU A 189 2.22 4.99 -4.71
CA LEU A 189 3.33 5.33 -5.58
C LEU A 189 4.44 5.95 -4.72
N ALA A 190 5.64 5.40 -4.77
CA ALA A 190 6.78 5.88 -4.03
C ALA A 190 7.99 6.07 -4.95
N LEU A 191 8.79 7.10 -4.64
CA LEU A 191 10.01 7.41 -5.35
C LEU A 191 11.17 7.42 -4.36
N SER A 192 12.29 6.83 -4.76
CA SER A 192 13.56 6.92 -4.06
C SER A 192 14.57 7.65 -4.92
N THR A 193 15.42 8.45 -4.29
CA THR A 193 16.50 9.19 -4.95
C THR A 193 17.87 8.74 -4.47
N GLY A 194 18.86 8.88 -5.34
CA GLY A 194 20.27 8.57 -5.07
C GLY A 194 21.16 9.69 -5.58
N ARG A 195 22.38 9.76 -5.05
CA ARG A 195 23.41 10.67 -5.55
C ARG A 195 24.32 9.90 -6.49
N SER A 196 24.48 10.41 -7.70
CA SER A 196 25.45 9.91 -8.67
C SER A 196 26.83 10.50 -8.42
N ASP A 197 27.83 10.01 -9.17
CA ASP A 197 29.23 10.41 -9.03
C ASP A 197 29.49 11.91 -9.31
N ASP A 198 28.59 12.54 -10.08
CA ASP A 198 28.58 14.00 -10.31
C ASP A 198 28.03 14.82 -9.12
N GLY A 199 27.68 14.15 -8.02
CA GLY A 199 27.16 14.74 -6.78
C GLY A 199 25.70 15.19 -6.86
N VAL A 200 25.04 15.06 -8.01
CA VAL A 200 23.66 15.49 -8.20
C VAL A 200 22.70 14.39 -7.78
N GLU A 201 21.70 14.74 -6.97
CA GLU A 201 20.66 13.82 -6.52
C GLU A 201 19.57 13.66 -7.59
N ARG A 202 19.30 12.41 -7.99
CA ARG A 202 18.35 12.07 -9.06
C ARG A 202 17.43 10.92 -8.65
N LEU A 203 16.32 10.80 -9.39
CA LEU A 203 15.39 9.67 -9.26
C LEU A 203 16.11 8.35 -9.52
N ALA A 204 15.99 7.44 -8.57
CA ALA A 204 16.71 6.17 -8.54
C ALA A 204 15.82 4.95 -8.68
N GLN A 205 14.63 5.06 -8.11
CA GLN A 205 13.70 3.96 -8.04
C GLN A 205 12.28 4.51 -8.02
N ILE A 206 11.42 3.83 -8.77
CA ILE A 206 9.98 4.02 -8.78
C ILE A 206 9.37 2.74 -8.22
N CYS A 207 8.57 2.86 -7.18
CA CYS A 207 7.93 1.73 -6.51
C CYS A 207 6.42 1.93 -6.51
N GLY A 208 5.71 0.85 -6.83
CA GLY A 208 4.27 0.75 -6.80
C GLY A 208 3.83 -0.37 -5.91
N THR A 209 2.86 -0.14 -5.04
CA THR A 209 2.17 -1.23 -4.33
C THR A 209 0.67 -1.12 -4.51
N ARG A 210 0.03 -2.27 -4.66
CA ARG A 210 -1.42 -2.43 -4.73
C ARG A 210 -1.78 -3.74 -4.03
N ALA A 211 -2.50 -3.63 -2.92
CA ALA A 211 -3.01 -4.81 -2.23
C ALA A 211 -4.11 -5.49 -3.08
N ALA A 212 -4.34 -6.77 -2.83
CA ALA A 212 -5.46 -7.48 -3.44
C ALA A 212 -6.81 -6.87 -3.00
N GLY A 213 -7.81 -6.92 -3.88
CA GLY A 213 -9.14 -6.37 -3.64
C GLY A 213 -9.43 -5.13 -4.49
N TRP A 214 -10.41 -4.32 -4.07
CA TRP A 214 -10.71 -3.09 -4.78
C TRP A 214 -9.54 -2.12 -4.67
N SER A 215 -9.14 -1.55 -5.80
CA SER A 215 -7.95 -0.73 -5.98
C SER A 215 -8.10 0.73 -5.56
N GLY A 216 -9.31 1.15 -5.17
CA GLY A 216 -9.62 2.56 -4.89
C GLY A 216 -9.84 3.38 -6.16
N ASN A 217 -10.10 4.67 -5.96
CA ASN A 217 -10.32 5.67 -7.00
C ASN A 217 -9.20 6.74 -6.98
N PRO A 218 -8.46 6.95 -8.09
CA PRO A 218 -8.45 6.10 -9.28
C PRO A 218 -7.75 4.77 -9.00
N GLU A 219 -8.05 3.75 -9.81
CA GLU A 219 -7.27 2.51 -9.79
C GLU A 219 -5.86 2.80 -10.31
N MET A 220 -4.83 2.51 -9.51
CA MET A 220 -3.44 2.60 -9.96
C MET A 220 -3.04 1.33 -10.73
N ARG A 221 -2.45 1.49 -11.92
CA ARG A 221 -2.00 0.37 -12.78
C ARG A 221 -0.54 0.54 -13.18
N PHE A 222 0.24 -0.54 -13.11
CA PHE A 222 1.65 -0.52 -13.51
C PHE A 222 1.83 -1.34 -14.78
N ARG A 223 2.04 -0.65 -15.89
CA ARG A 223 2.11 -1.28 -17.20
C ARG A 223 3.53 -1.44 -17.71
N LEU A 224 3.82 -2.61 -18.27
CA LEU A 224 4.99 -2.84 -19.12
C LEU A 224 4.49 -3.48 -20.41
N ASP A 225 4.81 -2.88 -21.54
CA ASP A 225 4.40 -3.35 -22.88
C ASP A 225 2.89 -3.63 -23.01
N GLY A 226 2.07 -2.81 -22.34
CA GLY A 226 0.62 -2.90 -22.34
C GLY A 226 0.02 -3.81 -21.26
N VAL A 227 0.82 -4.61 -20.57
CA VAL A 227 0.39 -5.57 -19.54
C VAL A 227 0.41 -4.93 -18.15
N ASP A 228 -0.69 -5.02 -17.39
CA ASP A 228 -0.72 -4.56 -15.99
C ASP A 228 -0.12 -5.64 -15.07
N LEU A 229 1.11 -5.38 -14.62
CA LEU A 229 1.93 -6.33 -13.86
C LEU A 229 1.33 -6.72 -12.50
N LEU A 230 0.38 -5.94 -11.99
CA LEU A 230 -0.27 -6.19 -10.69
C LEU A 230 -1.69 -6.74 -10.83
N ASP A 231 -2.24 -6.83 -12.04
CA ASP A 231 -3.61 -7.31 -12.29
C ASP A 231 -3.65 -8.71 -12.91
N GLU A 232 -2.66 -9.00 -13.75
CA GLU A 232 -2.52 -10.32 -14.35
C GLU A 232 -2.06 -11.38 -13.34
N PRO A 233 -2.38 -12.68 -13.57
CA PRO A 233 -1.88 -13.77 -12.76
C PRO A 233 -0.34 -13.76 -12.72
N ALA A 234 0.23 -13.95 -11.52
CA ALA A 234 1.68 -13.82 -11.34
C ALA A 234 2.46 -14.83 -12.20
N GLY A 235 1.94 -16.06 -12.34
CA GLY A 235 2.52 -17.09 -13.21
C GLY A 235 2.56 -16.68 -14.68
N ASP A 236 1.47 -16.09 -15.18
CA ASP A 236 1.35 -15.66 -16.58
C ASP A 236 2.28 -14.48 -16.87
N VAL A 237 2.41 -13.53 -15.94
CA VAL A 237 3.38 -12.44 -16.06
C VAL A 237 4.81 -12.97 -16.13
N VAL A 238 5.16 -13.94 -15.26
CA VAL A 238 6.50 -14.55 -15.27
C VAL A 238 6.75 -15.28 -16.58
N ALA A 239 5.80 -16.08 -17.05
CA ALA A 239 5.90 -16.82 -18.31
C ALA A 239 6.08 -15.87 -19.50
N LEU A 240 5.26 -14.82 -19.59
CA LEU A 240 5.37 -13.80 -20.64
C LEU A 240 6.76 -13.14 -20.64
N LEU A 241 7.26 -12.74 -19.46
CA LEU A 241 8.58 -12.10 -19.37
C LEU A 241 9.71 -13.05 -19.79
N GLN A 242 9.59 -14.36 -19.51
CA GLN A 242 10.54 -15.37 -20.01
C GLN A 242 10.46 -15.53 -21.53
N GLU A 243 9.26 -15.56 -22.10
CA GLU A 243 9.03 -15.63 -23.54
C GLU A 243 9.60 -14.43 -24.29
N LEU A 244 9.54 -13.24 -23.67
CA LEU A 244 10.18 -12.01 -24.16
C LEU A 244 11.71 -12.02 -24.00
N GLY A 245 12.30 -13.10 -23.46
CA GLY A 245 13.74 -13.29 -23.36
C GLY A 245 14.38 -12.66 -22.13
N HIS A 246 13.61 -12.27 -21.12
CA HIS A 246 14.19 -11.74 -19.88
C HIS A 246 14.76 -12.86 -19.01
N GLU A 247 15.99 -12.65 -18.53
CA GLU A 247 16.55 -13.47 -17.45
C GLU A 247 15.85 -13.14 -16.13
N ILE A 248 15.22 -14.15 -15.54
CA ILE A 248 14.47 -14.03 -14.29
C ILE A 248 15.22 -14.70 -13.15
N VAL A 249 15.40 -13.96 -12.07
CA VAL A 249 15.94 -14.46 -10.80
C VAL A 249 14.87 -14.38 -9.73
N THR A 250 14.48 -15.52 -9.18
CA THR A 250 13.56 -15.58 -8.03
C THR A 250 14.36 -15.52 -6.73
N ARG A 251 14.06 -14.56 -5.86
CA ARG A 251 14.68 -14.44 -4.53
C ARG A 251 13.59 -14.35 -3.46
N GLY A 252 13.37 -15.45 -2.75
CA GLY A 252 12.28 -15.53 -1.78
C GLY A 252 10.95 -15.32 -2.49
N ARG A 253 10.25 -14.23 -2.17
CA ARG A 253 8.94 -13.87 -2.74
C ARG A 253 8.99 -12.78 -3.80
N SER A 254 10.18 -12.48 -4.31
CA SER A 254 10.32 -11.53 -5.40
C SER A 254 10.90 -12.17 -6.66
N VAL A 255 10.45 -11.65 -7.79
CA VAL A 255 10.90 -12.00 -9.14
C VAL A 255 11.68 -10.79 -9.66
N ARG A 256 12.96 -10.98 -9.99
CA ARG A 256 13.85 -9.89 -10.40
C ARG A 256 14.35 -10.11 -11.82
N LEU A 257 14.26 -9.06 -12.62
CA LEU A 257 14.82 -8.97 -13.96
C LEU A 257 16.00 -7.96 -13.90
N ALA A 258 17.19 -8.46 -13.63
CA ALA A 258 18.34 -7.61 -13.28
C ALA A 258 18.75 -6.64 -14.40
N ALA A 259 18.68 -7.09 -15.66
CA ALA A 259 19.02 -6.29 -16.83
C ALA A 259 18.05 -5.13 -17.09
N SER A 260 16.79 -5.27 -16.68
CA SER A 260 15.76 -4.25 -16.84
C SER A 260 15.61 -3.36 -15.60
N GLY A 261 16.18 -3.78 -14.47
CA GLY A 261 16.02 -3.10 -13.18
C GLY A 261 14.64 -3.32 -12.53
N LEU A 262 13.81 -4.21 -13.09
CA LEU A 262 12.47 -4.52 -12.62
C LEU A 262 12.50 -5.58 -11.51
N THR A 263 11.74 -5.36 -10.46
CA THR A 263 11.44 -6.38 -9.43
C THR A 263 9.94 -6.41 -9.15
N LEU A 264 9.35 -7.60 -9.18
CA LEU A 264 7.97 -7.86 -8.81
C LEU A 264 7.92 -8.52 -7.43
N HIS A 265 6.96 -8.13 -6.61
CA HIS A 265 6.83 -8.53 -5.22
C HIS A 265 5.49 -9.24 -5.03
N ALA A 266 5.55 -10.50 -4.61
CA ALA A 266 4.36 -11.23 -4.16
C ALA A 266 3.92 -10.73 -2.78
N PRO A 267 2.63 -10.92 -2.41
CA PRO A 267 2.13 -10.64 -1.07
C PRO A 267 2.88 -11.46 -0.01
N ASP A 268 2.77 -11.10 1.27
CA ASP A 268 3.26 -11.93 2.39
C ASP A 268 2.24 -13.04 2.75
N GLY A 269 2.71 -14.23 3.14
CA GLY A 269 1.85 -15.40 3.46
C GLY A 269 2.34 -16.76 2.95
N PRO A 270 1.68 -17.88 3.30
CA PRO A 270 2.01 -19.19 2.76
C PRO A 270 1.49 -19.36 1.32
N GLY A 271 2.24 -20.09 0.48
CA GLY A 271 1.79 -20.54 -0.85
C GLY A 271 2.27 -19.71 -2.05
N GLU A 272 1.88 -20.15 -3.25
CA GLU A 272 2.12 -19.43 -4.50
C GLU A 272 1.21 -18.20 -4.58
N ALA A 273 1.74 -17.11 -5.13
CA ALA A 273 0.98 -15.88 -5.26
C ALA A 273 0.09 -15.92 -6.50
N GLU A 274 -1.21 -15.69 -6.33
CA GLU A 274 -2.13 -15.53 -7.46
C GLU A 274 -1.76 -14.29 -8.29
N ARG A 275 -1.38 -13.20 -7.62
CA ARG A 275 -0.98 -11.92 -8.23
C ARG A 275 0.18 -11.28 -7.46
N PHE A 276 0.95 -10.44 -8.15
CA PHE A 276 1.90 -9.54 -7.48
C PHE A 276 1.18 -8.40 -6.78
N THR A 277 1.70 -7.95 -5.64
CA THR A 277 1.19 -6.79 -4.89
C THR A 277 2.11 -5.58 -4.97
N GLY A 278 3.28 -5.72 -5.58
CA GLY A 278 4.19 -4.61 -5.77
C GLY A 278 5.12 -4.77 -6.94
N VAL A 279 5.58 -3.64 -7.44
CA VAL A 279 6.58 -3.53 -8.49
C VAL A 279 7.58 -2.44 -8.09
N SER A 280 8.85 -2.66 -8.41
CA SER A 280 9.86 -1.63 -8.35
C SER A 280 10.67 -1.62 -9.63
N LEU A 281 10.93 -0.42 -10.13
CA LEU A 281 11.81 -0.18 -11.26
C LEU A 281 12.96 0.70 -10.77
N GLY A 282 14.16 0.13 -10.73
CA GLY A 282 15.39 0.85 -10.43
C GLY A 282 16.26 1.05 -11.67
N VAL A 283 17.31 1.85 -11.53
CA VAL A 283 18.38 1.93 -12.53
C VAL A 283 18.99 0.53 -12.72
N PRO A 284 19.01 -0.01 -13.96
CA PRO A 284 19.61 -1.31 -14.25
C PRO A 284 21.04 -1.43 -13.74
N ALA A 285 21.45 -2.64 -13.34
CA ALA A 285 22.80 -2.89 -12.82
C ALA A 285 23.91 -2.48 -13.81
N ALA A 286 23.67 -2.62 -15.11
CA ALA A 286 24.59 -2.19 -16.16
C ALA A 286 24.77 -0.66 -16.24
N LEU A 287 23.78 0.10 -15.76
CA LEU A 287 23.79 1.57 -15.68
C LEU A 287 24.14 2.07 -14.27
N SER A 288 24.21 1.18 -13.27
CA SER A 288 24.66 1.49 -11.91
C SER A 288 26.11 1.98 -11.77
N PRO A 289 27.07 1.75 -12.68
CA PRO A 289 28.40 2.36 -12.57
C PRO A 289 28.39 3.90 -12.63
N LEU A 290 27.28 4.53 -13.03
CA LEU A 290 27.08 5.98 -12.99
C LEU A 290 26.59 6.48 -11.61
N TRP A 291 26.38 5.56 -10.66
CA TRP A 291 25.65 5.75 -9.41
C TRP A 291 26.41 5.19 -8.19
N ALA A 292 27.59 4.61 -8.40
CA ALA A 292 28.37 3.94 -7.38
C ALA A 292 29.38 4.90 -6.74
N GLY A 293 28.86 5.79 -5.91
CA GLY A 293 29.66 6.62 -4.99
C GLY A 293 29.06 6.56 -3.58
N SER A 294 29.40 5.51 -2.83
CA SER A 294 29.29 5.47 -1.36
C SER A 294 30.68 5.32 -0.77
#